data_AF-A0A3A9ZJ05-F1
#
_entry.id   AF-A0A3A9ZJ05-F1
#
_cell.length_a   1.000
_cell.length_b   1.000
_cell.length_c   1.000
_cell.angle_alpha   90.00
_cell.angle_beta   90.00
_cell.angle_gamma   90.00
#
_symmetry.space_group_name_H-M   'P 1'
#
loop_
_entity.id
_entity.type
_entity.pdbx_description
1 polymer ?
#
loop_
_entity_poly.entity_id
_entity_poly.type
_entity_poly.pdbx_seq_one_letter_code
_entity_poly.pdbx_strand_id
1 'polypeptide(L)'
;MRRVRQSAAATSGTSGAEGGEGPVDAGRSHLIHTGSTGETVALCVTRRFAVGQCFLGMADGGANLMSRVDCQGEVPSPYSQTYHVTGVYAAPAQHQAGECNRVANDPTQYASWFVDGGSVLVCAVVFTG
;
A
#
# COMPACT_ATOMS: atom_id res chain seq x y z
N MET A 1 10.15 21.73 -4.39
CA MET A 1 9.62 20.68 -3.51
C MET A 1 8.15 20.43 -3.83
N ARG A 2 7.81 19.34 -4.54
CA ARG A 2 6.40 18.98 -4.83
C ARG A 2 5.83 18.21 -3.63
N ARG A 3 4.72 18.67 -3.06
CA ARG A 3 4.01 17.96 -1.99
C ARG A 3 3.30 16.74 -2.59
N VAL A 4 3.72 15.54 -2.21
CA VAL A 4 3.00 14.30 -2.54
C VAL A 4 1.76 14.25 -1.64
N ARG A 5 0.56 14.41 -2.21
CA ARG A 5 -0.69 14.15 -1.47
C ARG A 5 -0.93 12.64 -1.46
N GLN A 6 -0.69 11.97 -0.33
CA GLN A 6 -1.20 10.62 -0.13
C GLN A 6 -2.65 10.70 0.35
N SER A 7 -3.52 9.87 -0.22
CA SER A 7 -4.86 9.69 0.30
C SER A 7 -4.83 8.47 1.21
N ALA A 8 -5.03 8.70 2.50
CA ALA A 8 -5.12 7.67 3.52
C ALA A 8 -6.38 7.92 4.35
N ALA A 9 -7.02 6.83 4.79
CA ALA A 9 -7.98 6.90 5.89
C ALA A 9 -7.20 6.87 7.21
N ALA A 10 -7.59 7.68 8.19
CA ALA A 10 -6.91 7.80 9.46
C ALA A 10 -7.87 7.66 10.64
N THR A 11 -7.45 6.93 11.67
CA THR A 11 -8.12 6.86 12.97
C THR A 11 -7.10 7.10 14.08
N SER A 12 -7.51 7.79 15.15
CA SER A 12 -6.66 8.05 16.32
C SER A 12 -7.23 7.40 17.57
N GLY A 13 -6.38 6.84 18.42
CA GLY A 13 -6.74 6.29 19.74
C GLY A 13 -5.76 6.75 20.84
N THR A 14 -6.25 6.84 22.07
CA THR A 14 -5.46 7.20 23.27
C THR A 14 -5.45 6.01 24.24
N SER A 15 -4.27 5.63 24.73
CA SER A 15 -4.13 4.45 25.58
C SER A 15 -4.53 4.73 27.03
N GLY A 16 -5.70 4.23 27.44
CA GLY A 16 -6.07 3.98 28.84
C GLY A 16 -6.31 2.49 29.15
N ALA A 17 -6.32 1.63 28.14
CA ALA A 17 -6.42 0.19 28.27
C ALA A 17 -5.84 -0.44 27.00
N GLU A 18 -5.13 -1.55 27.16
CA GLU A 18 -4.57 -2.47 26.17
C GLU A 18 -5.00 -2.26 24.70
N GLY A 19 -4.05 -1.97 23.79
CA GLY A 19 -4.27 -2.01 22.33
C GLY A 19 -4.18 -0.69 21.55
N GLY A 20 -3.16 0.14 21.80
CA GLY A 20 -2.98 1.45 21.15
C GLY A 20 -2.48 1.40 19.69
N GLU A 21 -1.68 0.42 19.30
CA GLU A 21 -1.17 0.32 17.93
C GLU A 21 -2.21 -0.23 16.95
N GLY A 22 -2.55 0.54 15.92
CA GLY A 22 -3.36 0.03 14.80
C GLY A 22 -2.69 -1.10 14.04
N PRO A 23 -3.46 -1.91 13.28
CA PRO A 23 -2.91 -3.00 12.49
C PRO A 23 -1.81 -2.55 11.53
N VAL A 24 -0.76 -3.36 11.40
CA VAL A 24 0.31 -3.17 10.41
C VAL A 24 0.28 -4.35 9.45
N ASP A 25 -0.03 -4.06 8.19
CA ASP A 25 -0.01 -5.04 7.10
C ASP A 25 0.11 -4.34 5.74
N ALA A 26 -0.17 -5.07 4.67
CA ALA A 26 -0.19 -4.56 3.31
C ALA A 26 -1.15 -3.37 3.17
N GLY A 27 -0.58 -2.15 3.17
CA GLY A 27 -1.35 -0.92 3.05
C GLY A 27 -1.87 -0.33 4.36
N ARG A 28 -1.48 -0.85 5.54
CA ARG A 28 -1.79 -0.25 6.84
C ARG A 28 -0.54 -0.05 7.69
N SER A 29 -0.48 1.06 8.40
CA SER A 29 0.61 1.40 9.32
C SER A 29 0.08 2.26 10.46
N HIS A 30 0.91 2.50 11.47
CA HIS A 30 0.60 3.47 12.52
C HIS A 30 1.80 4.36 12.80
N LEU A 31 1.54 5.53 13.37
CA LEU A 31 2.53 6.46 13.90
C LEU A 31 2.20 6.71 15.36
N ILE A 32 3.21 6.65 16.22
CA ILE A 32 3.03 6.83 17.67
C ILE A 32 3.67 8.15 18.07
N HIS A 33 2.94 8.91 18.87
CA HIS A 33 3.43 10.13 19.48
C HIS A 33 3.20 10.07 20.98
N THR A 34 4.26 10.32 21.75
CA THR A 34 4.18 10.47 23.20
C THR A 34 4.37 11.93 23.57
N GLY A 35 3.37 12.51 24.23
CA GLY A 35 3.37 13.90 24.68
C GLY A 35 4.26 14.11 25.90
N SER A 36 4.49 15.39 26.23
CA SER A 36 5.35 15.78 27.36
C SER A 36 4.81 15.38 28.73
N THR A 37 3.50 15.13 28.84
CA THR A 37 2.84 14.63 30.05
C THR A 37 2.75 13.10 30.11
N GLY A 38 3.36 12.40 29.15
CA GLY A 38 3.47 10.94 29.12
C GLY A 38 2.29 10.22 28.46
N GLU A 39 1.30 10.95 27.94
CA GLU A 39 0.22 10.38 27.14
C GLU A 39 0.73 9.91 25.78
N THR A 40 0.27 8.73 25.34
CA THR A 40 0.59 8.19 24.03
C THR A 40 -0.65 8.21 23.15
N VAL A 41 -0.48 8.71 21.93
CA VAL A 41 -1.49 8.70 20.86
C VAL A 41 -0.93 7.91 19.69
N ALA A 42 -1.74 6.99 19.18
CA ALA A 42 -1.47 6.32 17.93
C ALA A 42 -2.35 6.88 16.82
N LEU A 43 -1.73 7.18 15.68
CA LEU A 43 -2.37 7.52 14.42
C LEU A 43 -2.28 6.32 13.49
N CYS A 44 -3.40 5.62 13.31
CA CYS A 44 -3.51 4.47 12.43
C CYS A 44 -3.87 4.95 11.04
N VAL A 45 -3.13 4.54 10.02
CA VAL A 45 -3.33 4.96 8.63
C VAL A 45 -3.54 3.75 7.73
N THR A 46 -4.55 3.85 6.86
CA THR A 46 -4.82 2.89 5.79
C THR A 46 -4.66 3.59 4.45
N ARG A 47 -3.75 3.11 3.61
CA ARG A 47 -3.52 3.70 2.30
C ARG A 47 -4.71 3.41 1.38
N ARG A 48 -5.18 4.46 0.70
CA ARG A 48 -6.14 4.30 -0.42
C ARG A 48 -5.37 4.20 -1.73
N PHE A 49 -5.61 3.13 -2.45
CA PHE A 49 -5.03 2.88 -3.77
C PHE A 49 -5.97 3.39 -4.86
N ALA A 50 -5.40 3.80 -5.98
CA ALA A 50 -6.14 4.15 -7.18
C ALA A 50 -5.34 3.73 -8.42
N VAL A 51 -6.05 3.38 -9.49
CA VAL A 51 -5.45 3.13 -10.81
C VAL A 51 -4.64 4.35 -11.25
N GLY A 52 -3.47 4.11 -11.86
CA GLY A 52 -2.56 5.18 -12.26
C GLY A 52 -1.53 5.57 -11.20
N GLN A 53 -1.68 5.12 -9.95
CA GLN A 53 -0.68 5.39 -8.91
C GLN A 53 0.52 4.46 -9.02
N CYS A 54 1.68 4.96 -8.59
CA CYS A 54 2.91 4.19 -8.51
C CYS A 54 3.44 4.08 -7.09
N PHE A 55 4.09 2.96 -6.80
CA PHE A 55 4.76 2.68 -5.53
C PHE A 55 6.04 1.87 -5.74
N LEU A 56 6.96 1.94 -4.79
CA LEU A 56 8.29 1.34 -4.90
C LEU A 56 8.23 -0.18 -4.71
N GLY A 57 9.10 -0.89 -5.44
CA GLY A 57 9.21 -2.34 -5.37
C GLY A 57 10.64 -2.86 -5.56
N MET A 58 10.77 -4.17 -5.39
CA MET A 58 12.00 -4.93 -5.53
C MET A 58 11.80 -6.05 -6.55
N ALA A 59 12.89 -6.48 -7.19
CA ALA A 59 12.88 -7.51 -8.23
C ALA A 59 12.44 -8.90 -7.73
N ASP A 60 12.50 -9.15 -6.43
CA ASP A 60 12.02 -10.38 -5.78
C ASP A 60 10.49 -10.40 -5.56
N GLY A 61 9.78 -9.35 -5.99
CA GLY A 61 8.34 -9.21 -5.78
C GLY A 61 7.97 -8.36 -4.56
N GLY A 62 8.95 -7.98 -3.72
CA GLY A 62 8.74 -7.09 -2.58
C GLY A 62 8.20 -5.72 -3.01
N ALA A 63 7.32 -5.14 -2.19
CA ALA A 63 6.70 -3.84 -2.47
C ALA A 63 6.56 -2.99 -1.20
N ASN A 64 6.92 -1.71 -1.30
CA ASN A 64 6.55 -0.73 -0.30
C ASN A 64 5.17 -0.15 -0.64
N LEU A 65 4.14 -0.87 -0.22
CA LEU A 65 2.74 -0.52 -0.42
C LEU A 65 2.32 0.77 0.27
N MET A 66 3.09 1.31 1.22
CA MET A 66 2.80 2.60 1.86
C MET A 66 3.41 3.78 1.09
N SER A 67 4.32 3.54 0.15
CA SER A 67 4.89 4.59 -0.69
C SER A 67 3.92 5.04 -1.79
N ARG A 68 3.98 6.32 -2.15
CA ARG A 68 3.40 6.85 -3.38
C ARG A 68 4.46 7.69 -4.07
N VAL A 69 4.86 7.29 -5.26
CA VAL A 69 5.92 7.95 -6.03
C VAL A 69 5.41 8.35 -7.41
N ASP A 70 6.17 9.21 -8.08
CA ASP A 70 6.00 9.44 -9.52
C ASP A 70 6.48 8.19 -10.28
N CYS A 71 5.71 7.74 -11.27
CA CYS A 71 6.04 6.53 -12.02
C CYS A 71 7.35 6.66 -12.80
N GLN A 72 7.66 7.87 -13.28
CA GLN A 72 8.91 8.18 -13.99
C GLN A 72 9.97 8.81 -13.08
N GLY A 73 9.74 8.79 -11.76
CA GLY A 73 10.70 9.29 -10.79
C GLY A 73 11.89 8.34 -10.63
N GLU A 74 12.97 8.87 -10.04
CA GLU A 74 14.09 8.07 -9.59
C GLU A 74 13.63 7.02 -8.56
N VAL A 75 14.15 5.80 -8.68
CA VAL A 75 13.91 4.71 -7.73
C VAL A 75 15.06 4.70 -6.71
N PRO A 76 14.83 5.10 -5.45
CA PRO A 76 15.89 5.14 -4.45
C PRO A 76 16.26 3.73 -3.98
N SER A 77 17.53 3.53 -3.63
CA SER A 77 17.96 2.33 -2.89
C SER A 77 17.17 2.19 -1.57
N PRO A 78 16.79 0.96 -1.16
CA PRO A 78 17.13 -0.34 -1.73
C PRO A 78 16.18 -0.83 -2.84
N TYR A 79 15.23 -0.01 -3.29
CA TYR A 79 14.27 -0.40 -4.30
C TYR A 79 14.93 -0.47 -5.67
N SER A 80 14.40 -1.32 -6.55
CA SER A 80 14.94 -1.55 -7.89
C SER A 80 13.95 -1.27 -9.00
N GLN A 81 12.68 -1.09 -8.66
CA GLN A 81 11.61 -0.87 -9.63
C GLN A 81 10.43 -0.10 -9.03
N THR A 82 9.51 0.29 -9.91
CA THR A 82 8.24 0.89 -9.56
C THR A 82 7.12 -0.01 -10.04
N TYR A 83 6.11 -0.22 -9.20
CA TYR A 83 4.86 -0.85 -9.60
C TYR A 83 3.83 0.23 -9.96
N HIS A 84 3.15 0.04 -11.08
CA HIS A 84 2.06 0.88 -11.55
C HIS A 84 0.72 0.15 -11.35
N VAL A 85 -0.16 0.74 -10.53
CA VAL A 85 -1.49 0.19 -10.24
C VAL A 85 -2.35 0.18 -11.50
N THR A 86 -2.77 -1.01 -11.90
CA THR A 86 -3.63 -1.26 -13.06
C THR A 86 -5.08 -1.55 -12.68
N GLY A 87 -5.34 -1.96 -11.44
CA GLY A 87 -6.67 -2.28 -10.94
C GLY A 87 -6.75 -2.22 -9.41
N VAL A 88 -7.93 -1.85 -8.92
CA VAL A 88 -8.27 -1.87 -7.49
C VAL A 88 -9.69 -2.41 -7.36
N TYR A 89 -9.85 -3.53 -6.66
CA TYR A 89 -11.10 -4.28 -6.59
C TYR A 89 -11.43 -4.65 -5.14
N ALA A 90 -12.68 -5.04 -4.88
CA ALA A 90 -12.97 -5.79 -3.66
C ALA A 90 -12.20 -7.11 -3.70
N ALA A 91 -11.55 -7.48 -2.59
CA ALA A 91 -10.79 -8.71 -2.53
C ALA A 91 -11.74 -9.93 -2.57
N PRO A 92 -11.41 -10.96 -3.37
CA PRO A 92 -12.04 -12.26 -3.23
C PRO A 92 -11.63 -12.91 -1.90
N ALA A 93 -12.35 -13.95 -1.49
CA ALA A 93 -12.10 -14.63 -0.21
C ALA A 93 -10.72 -15.30 -0.13
N GLN A 94 -10.14 -15.67 -1.27
CA GLN A 94 -8.84 -16.33 -1.37
C GLN A 94 -8.11 -15.77 -2.58
N HIS A 95 -6.79 -15.67 -2.50
CA HIS A 95 -5.97 -15.20 -3.61
C HIS A 95 -5.78 -16.33 -4.63
N GLN A 96 -6.31 -16.15 -5.83
CA GLN A 96 -6.17 -17.09 -6.94
C GLN A 96 -5.28 -16.51 -8.05
N ALA A 97 -4.71 -17.41 -8.84
CA ALA A 97 -3.96 -17.01 -10.03
C ALA A 97 -4.90 -16.39 -11.07
N GLY A 98 -4.47 -15.30 -11.69
CA GLY A 98 -5.19 -14.66 -12.78
C GLY A 98 -6.31 -13.70 -12.38
N GLU A 99 -6.49 -13.39 -11.09
CA GLU A 99 -7.48 -12.39 -10.63
C GLU A 99 -7.26 -10.98 -11.21
N CYS A 100 -6.02 -10.69 -11.61
CA CYS A 100 -5.66 -9.42 -12.25
C CYS A 100 -5.69 -9.48 -13.79
N ASN A 101 -5.97 -10.64 -14.38
CA ASN A 101 -6.02 -10.80 -15.83
C ASN A 101 -7.20 -10.01 -16.39
N ARG A 102 -6.96 -9.23 -17.43
CA ARG A 102 -8.01 -8.40 -18.05
C ARG A 102 -8.86 -9.18 -19.05
N VAL A 103 -8.29 -10.26 -19.60
CA VAL A 103 -8.90 -11.14 -20.59
C VAL A 103 -8.46 -12.58 -20.33
N ALA A 104 -9.17 -13.55 -20.92
CA ALA A 104 -8.70 -14.94 -20.93
C ALA A 104 -7.33 -15.04 -21.61
N ASN A 105 -6.39 -15.76 -20.99
CA ASN A 105 -5.00 -15.91 -21.44
C ASN A 105 -4.22 -14.58 -21.58
N ASP A 106 -4.48 -13.59 -20.71
CA ASP A 106 -3.68 -12.36 -20.64
C ASP A 106 -2.20 -12.70 -20.39
N PRO A 107 -1.27 -12.34 -21.29
CA PRO A 107 0.16 -12.64 -21.13
C PRO A 107 0.86 -11.68 -20.15
N THR A 108 0.16 -10.64 -19.68
CA THR A 108 0.75 -9.63 -18.80
C THR A 108 1.07 -10.23 -17.44
N GLN A 109 2.31 -10.04 -16.99
CA GLN A 109 2.73 -10.44 -15.65
C GLN A 109 2.28 -9.40 -14.62
N TYR A 110 1.18 -9.70 -13.95
CA TYR A 110 0.69 -8.88 -12.84
C TYR A 110 1.30 -9.31 -11.52
N ALA A 111 1.57 -8.32 -10.67
CA ALA A 111 1.72 -8.51 -9.23
C ALA A 111 0.44 -8.07 -8.53
N SER A 112 0.15 -8.70 -7.40
CA SER A 112 -1.11 -8.53 -6.69
C SER A 112 -0.94 -8.60 -5.18
N TRP A 113 -1.72 -7.80 -4.48
CA TRP A 113 -1.72 -7.74 -3.02
C TRP A 113 -3.12 -7.55 -2.49
N PHE A 114 -3.45 -8.32 -1.45
CA PHE A 114 -4.58 -8.03 -0.58
C PHE A 114 -4.16 -6.96 0.41
N VAL A 115 -4.90 -5.85 0.46
CA VAL A 115 -4.65 -4.68 1.30
C VAL A 115 -5.88 -4.35 2.14
N ASP A 116 -5.72 -3.40 3.07
CA ASP A 116 -6.82 -2.92 3.94
C ASP A 116 -7.47 -4.09 4.70
N GLY A 117 -6.65 -4.83 5.45
CA GLY A 117 -7.08 -6.02 6.19
C GLY A 117 -7.60 -7.16 5.30
N GLY A 118 -7.18 -7.18 4.04
CA GLY A 118 -7.57 -8.19 3.07
C GLY A 118 -8.92 -7.94 2.40
N SER A 119 -9.48 -6.73 2.52
CA SER A 119 -10.75 -6.37 1.90
C SER A 119 -10.63 -5.83 0.48
N VAL A 120 -9.41 -5.44 0.06
CA VAL A 120 -9.14 -4.83 -1.24
C VAL A 120 -8.04 -5.61 -1.96
N LEU A 121 -8.25 -5.93 -3.24
CA LEU A 121 -7.22 -6.48 -4.13
C LEU A 121 -6.64 -5.34 -4.97
N VAL A 122 -5.32 -5.15 -4.90
CA VAL A 122 -4.57 -4.23 -5.76
C VAL A 122 -3.82 -5.03 -6.80
N CYS A 123 -4.05 -4.73 -8.07
CA CYS A 123 -3.32 -5.26 -9.21
C CYS A 123 -2.36 -4.21 -9.75
N ALA A 124 -1.12 -4.60 -10.02
CA ALA A 124 -0.12 -3.74 -10.62
C ALA A 124 0.78 -4.49 -11.59
N VAL A 125 1.54 -3.73 -12.38
CA VAL A 125 2.61 -4.23 -13.23
C VAL A 125 3.90 -3.50 -12.91
N VAL A 126 5.05 -4.10 -13.21
CA VAL A 126 6.31 -3.36 -13.22
C VAL A 126 6.21 -2.26 -14.27
N PHE A 127 6.46 -1.02 -13.87
CA PHE A 127 6.43 0.12 -14.77
C PHE A 127 7.70 0.15 -15.62
N THR A 128 7.56 0.13 -16.95
CA THR A 128 8.68 0.05 -17.89
C THR A 128 8.95 1.33 -18.69
N GLY A 129 8.18 2.41 -18.46
CA GLY A 129 8.35 3.69 -19.19
C GLY A 129 7.62 3.72 -20.52
#